data_AF-A0A1I2JQR7-F1
#
_entry.id   AF-A0A1I2JQR7-F1
#
_cell.length_a   1.000
_cell.length_b   1.000
_cell.length_c   1.000
_cell.angle_alpha   90.00
_cell.angle_beta   90.00
_cell.angle_gamma   90.00
#
_symmetry.space_group_name_H-M   'P 1'
#
loop_
_entity.id
_entity.type
_entity.pdbx_description
1 polymer ?
#
loop_
_entity_poly.entity_id
_entity_poly.type
_entity_poly.pdbx_seq_one_letter_code
_entity_poly.pdbx_strand_id
1 'polypeptide(L)' 'MRKLTRKKWKDPGIVMVILLSLIALIVWIWWPTDTYLAGISLAGWAMFVCFFIWLALTVAYVVWMEKLEKKEVE' A
#
# COMPACT_ATOMS: atom_id res chain seq x y z
N MET A 1 -12.45 31.81 -3.48
CA MET A 1 -12.10 30.64 -2.66
C MET A 1 -12.72 29.40 -3.29
N ARG A 2 -11.90 28.54 -3.93
CA ARG A 2 -12.39 27.36 -4.67
C ARG A 2 -13.05 26.38 -3.70
N LYS A 3 -14.18 25.81 -4.12
CA LYS A 3 -15.01 24.85 -3.38
C LYS A 3 -14.20 23.58 -3.03
N LEU A 4 -13.50 23.62 -1.90
CA LEU A 4 -12.72 22.51 -1.30
C LEU A 4 -13.60 21.53 -0.51
N THR A 5 -14.83 21.28 -0.97
CA THR A 5 -15.71 20.32 -0.32
C THR A 5 -16.34 19.48 -1.41
N ARG A 6 -16.03 18.17 -1.44
CA ARG A 6 -16.91 17.07 -1.91
C ARG A 6 -16.19 15.75 -2.17
N LYS A 7 -14.85 15.66 -2.19
CA LYS A 7 -14.16 14.39 -2.50
C LYS A 7 -13.00 13.98 -1.59
N LYS A 8 -12.96 14.49 -0.35
CA LYS A 8 -11.90 14.21 0.64
C LYS A 8 -11.76 12.74 1.10
N TRP A 9 -12.57 11.83 0.56
CA TRP A 9 -12.60 10.40 0.86
C TRP A 9 -12.11 9.53 -0.31
N LYS A 10 -11.92 10.12 -1.49
CA LYS A 10 -11.30 9.46 -2.66
C LYS A 10 -9.91 10.03 -2.94
N ASP A 11 -9.31 10.69 -1.97
CA ASP A 11 -7.92 11.10 -2.09
C ASP A 11 -7.05 9.83 -2.12
N PRO A 12 -6.25 9.65 -3.18
CA PRO A 12 -5.44 8.44 -3.36
C PRO A 12 -4.48 8.23 -2.17
N GLY A 13 -4.06 9.32 -1.52
CA GLY A 13 -3.26 9.28 -0.30
C GLY A 13 -3.98 8.64 0.90
N ILE A 14 -5.27 8.91 1.13
CA ILE A 14 -6.01 8.33 2.27
C ILE A 14 -6.22 6.83 2.05
N VAL A 15 -6.52 6.42 0.82
CA VAL A 15 -6.65 5.00 0.47
C VAL A 15 -5.32 4.28 0.67
N MET A 16 -4.21 4.87 0.24
CA MET A 16 -2.86 4.34 0.51
C MET A 16 -2.57 4.17 2.00
N VAL A 17 -2.88 5.19 2.81
CA VAL A 17 -2.64 5.14 4.26
C VAL A 17 -3.44 4.01 4.90
N ILE A 18 -4.72 3.84 4.56
CA ILE A 18 -5.55 2.74 5.09
C ILE A 18 -4.97 1.37 4.68
N LEU A 19 -4.56 1.23 3.42
CA LEU A 19 -4.00 -0.03 2.90
C LEU A 19 -2.68 -0.37 3.59
N LEU A 20 -1.80 0.62 3.78
CA LEU A 20 -0.54 0.47 4.51
C LEU A 20 -0.78 0.15 5.99
N SER A 21 -1.74 0.80 6.64
CA SER A 21 -2.11 0.51 8.04
C SER A 21 -2.65 -0.91 8.21
N LEU A 22 -3.46 -1.41 7.26
CA LEU A 22 -3.94 -2.80 7.28
C LEU A 22 -2.79 -3.80 7.10
N ILE A 23 -1.89 -3.57 6.14
CA ILE A 23 -0.72 -4.43 5.94
C ILE A 23 0.15 -4.43 7.19
N ALA A 24 0.40 -3.26 7.80
CA ALA A 24 1.16 -3.15 9.03
C ALA A 24 0.51 -3.91 10.19
N LEU A 25 -0.81 -3.83 10.37
CA LEU A 25 -1.54 -4.59 11.39
C LEU A 25 -1.47 -6.10 11.17
N ILE A 26 -1.61 -6.55 9.92
CA ILE A 26 -1.49 -7.98 9.58
C ILE A 26 -0.09 -8.49 9.89
N VAL A 27 0.94 -7.76 9.46
CA VAL A 27 2.35 -8.09 9.74
C VAL A 27 2.61 -8.10 11.25
N TRP A 28 2.02 -7.16 12.00
CA TRP A 28 2.18 -7.07 13.45
C TRP A 28 1.53 -8.24 14.19
N ILE A 29 0.30 -8.63 13.81
CA ILE A 29 -0.43 -9.73 14.46
C ILE A 29 0.16 -11.09 14.07
N TRP A 30 0.57 -11.25 12.81
CA TRP A 30 1.07 -12.52 12.29
C TRP A 30 2.54 -12.77 12.68
N TRP A 31 3.30 -11.74 13.07
CA TRP A 31 4.77 -11.77 13.17
C TRP A 31 5.35 -13.08 13.74
N PRO A 32 5.87 -13.98 12.88
CA PRO A 32 6.27 -15.30 13.32
C PRO A 32 7.79 -15.29 13.58
N THR A 33 8.17 -15.11 14.85
CA THR A 33 9.59 -15.02 15.28
C THR A 33 10.35 -16.34 15.18
N ASP A 34 9.64 -17.47 15.29
CA ASP A 34 10.25 -18.79 15.55
C ASP A 34 10.12 -19.78 14.39
N THR A 35 9.58 -19.36 13.26
CA THR A 35 9.46 -20.25 12.09
C THR A 35 10.62 -20.02 11.13
N TYR A 36 11.39 -21.07 10.91
CA TYR A 36 12.48 -21.11 9.93
C TYR A 36 12.07 -22.08 8.83
N LEU A 37 12.03 -21.60 7.59
CA LEU A 37 11.66 -22.40 6.42
C LEU A 37 12.86 -22.39 5.47
N ALA A 38 13.39 -23.59 5.20
CA ALA A 38 14.60 -23.81 4.41
C ALA A 38 15.86 -23.10 4.97
N GLY A 39 15.98 -22.97 6.30
CA GLY A 39 17.13 -22.34 6.96
C GLY A 39 17.11 -20.79 6.96
N ILE A 40 16.08 -20.20 6.35
CA ILE A 40 15.84 -18.74 6.34
C ILE A 40 14.64 -18.47 7.24
N SER A 41 14.68 -17.39 8.03
CA SER A 41 13.53 -17.01 8.85
C SER A 41 12.31 -16.74 7.96
N LEU A 42 11.12 -17.10 8.42
CA LEU A 42 9.87 -16.77 7.72
C LEU A 42 9.75 -15.24 7.55
N ALA A 43 10.29 -14.47 8.48
CA ALA A 43 10.44 -13.03 8.38
C ALA A 43 11.27 -12.60 7.15
N GLY A 44 12.35 -13.32 6.81
CA GLY A 44 13.13 -13.06 5.60
C GLY A 44 12.33 -13.28 4.31
N TRP A 45 11.55 -14.36 4.26
CA TRP A 45 10.61 -14.60 3.16
C TRP A 45 9.52 -13.54 3.08
N ALA A 46 8.98 -13.13 4.23
CA ALA A 46 7.99 -12.06 4.31
C ALA A 46 8.55 -10.72 3.80
N MET A 47 9.79 -10.37 4.15
CA MET A 47 10.46 -9.17 3.63
C MET A 47 10.63 -9.20 2.11
N PHE A 48 11.02 -10.35 1.55
CA PHE A 48 11.17 -10.51 0.11
C PHE A 48 9.84 -10.33 -0.63
N VAL A 49 8.77 -10.96 -0.16
CA VAL A 49 7.42 -10.79 -0.73
C VAL A 49 6.90 -9.37 -0.54
N CYS A 50 7.16 -8.75 0.61
CA CYS A 50 6.78 -7.37 0.89
C CYS A 50 7.38 -6.40 -0.14
N PHE A 51 8.58 -6.69 -0.64
CA PHE A 51 9.22 -5.90 -1.69
C PHE A 51 8.41 -5.89 -2.99
N PHE A 52 7.89 -7.04 -3.42
CA PHE A 52 7.02 -7.14 -4.60
C PHE A 52 5.69 -6.43 -4.37
N ILE A 53 5.11 -6.55 -3.17
CA ILE A 53 3.87 -5.86 -2.80
C ILE A 53 4.09 -4.34 -2.89
N TRP A 54 5.20 -3.82 -2.36
CA TRP A 54 5.54 -2.40 -2.46
C TRP A 54 5.69 -1.90 -3.90
N LEU A 55 6.32 -2.72 -4.75
CA LEU A 55 6.48 -2.38 -6.17
C LEU A 55 5.11 -2.32 -6.87
N ALA A 56 4.24 -3.32 -6.64
CA ALA A 56 2.88 -3.32 -7.16
C ALA A 56 2.05 -2.14 -6.65
N LEU A 57 2.18 -1.80 -5.37
CA LEU A 57 1.48 -0.66 -4.75
C LEU A 57 1.93 0.68 -5.37
N THR A 58 3.22 0.82 -5.63
CA THR A 58 3.79 2.01 -6.26
C THR A 58 3.29 2.16 -7.70
N VAL A 59 3.31 1.08 -8.49
CA VAL A 59 2.78 1.09 -9.85
C VAL A 59 1.29 1.42 -9.86
N ALA A 60 0.51 0.77 -8.99
CA ALA A 60 -0.92 1.04 -8.87
C ALA A 60 -1.20 2.51 -8.51
N TYR A 61 -0.38 3.10 -7.64
CA TYR A 61 -0.50 4.51 -7.27
C TYR A 61 -0.17 5.46 -8.41
N VAL A 62 0.92 5.23 -9.14
CA VAL A 62 1.30 6.03 -10.31
C VAL A 62 0.19 5.98 -11.36
N VAL A 63 -0.29 4.77 -11.71
CA VAL A 63 -1.38 4.59 -12.67
C VAL A 63 -2.67 5.27 -12.20
N TRP A 64 -2.96 5.24 -10.90
CA TRP A 64 -4.13 5.90 -10.33
C TRP A 64 -4.01 7.42 -10.41
N MET A 65 -2.85 7.97 -10.09
CA MET A 65 -2.55 9.40 -10.20
C MET A 65 -2.69 9.89 -11.64
N GLU A 66 -2.08 9.18 -12.60
CA GLU A 66 -2.22 9.51 -14.03
C GLU A 66 -3.68 9.49 -14.50
N LYS A 67 -4.49 8.56 -13.98
CA LYS A 67 -5.94 8.49 -14.27
C LYS A 67 -6.73 9.64 -13.65
N LEU A 68 -6.35 10.10 -12.46
CA LEU A 68 -7.00 11.24 -11.81
C LEU A 68 -6.67 12.54 -12.53
N GLU A 69 -5.41 12.75 -12.91
CA GLU A 69 -4.98 13.91 -13.69
C GLU A 69 -5.69 13.97 -15.04
N LYS A 70 -5.78 12.84 -15.77
CA LYS A 70 -6.55 12.79 -17.03
C LYS A 70 -8.03 13.16 -16.87
N LYS A 71 -8.63 12.85 -15.72
CA LYS A 71 -10.04 13.19 -15.42
C LYS A 71 -10.24 14.64 -15.00
N GLU A 72 -9.20 15.34 -14.56
CA GLU A 72 -9.28 16.76 -14.18
C GLU A 72 -8.98 17.70 -15.36
N VAL A 73 -8.34 17.20 -16.42
CA VAL A 73 -7.98 17.98 -17.61
C VAL A 73 -9.07 17.96 -18.69
N GLU A 74 -10.01 17.01 -18.65
CA GLU A 74 -11.20 16.90 -19.53
C GLU A 74 -12.42 17.65 -18.93
#